data_AF-A0A7C7CPQ9-F1
#
_entry.id   AF-A0A7C7CPQ9-F1
#
_cell.length_a   1.000
_cell.length_b   1.000
_cell.length_c   1.000
_cell.angle_alpha   90.00
_cell.angle_beta   90.00
_cell.angle_gamma   90.00
#
_symmetry.space_group_name_H-M   'P 1'
#
loop_
_entity.id
_entity.type
_entity.pdbx_description
1 polymer ?
#
loop_
_entity_poly.entity_id
_entity_poly.type
_entity_poly.pdbx_seq_one_letter_code
_entity_poly.pdbx_strand_id
1 'polypeptide(L)'
;MAAEKYIAIGSIALYTIFAAEMITLFNFMIQATEATFFRDPAAKVLQFISISAAPGLVLTGTSFMLARKFGSKQVGSIIIVGGIVLLVGMLYTSIMLEQLDSKFRVFTVDITPPLFMAVSVPIMIFGARLFKIKKRPKKYF
;
A
#
# COMPACT_ATOMS: atom_id res chain seq x y z
N MET A 1 16.49 -3.51 16.30
CA MET A 1 15.71 -4.51 15.57
C MET A 1 14.25 -4.55 16.01
N ALA A 2 13.90 -4.24 17.27
CA ALA A 2 12.49 -4.16 17.67
C ALA A 2 11.74 -3.01 16.95
N ALA A 3 12.27 -1.77 17.00
CA ALA A 3 11.62 -0.60 16.42
C ALA A 3 11.41 -0.70 14.90
N GLU A 4 12.43 -1.15 14.14
CA GLU A 4 12.34 -1.30 12.69
C GLU A 4 11.27 -2.32 12.28
N LYS A 5 11.15 -3.40 13.07
CA LYS A 5 10.14 -4.44 12.88
C LYS A 5 8.73 -3.92 13.15
N TYR A 6 8.50 -3.19 14.24
CA TYR A 6 7.19 -2.61 14.54
C TYR A 6 6.76 -1.57 13.50
N ILE A 7 7.68 -0.74 13.03
CA ILE A 7 7.42 0.24 11.96
C ILE A 7 7.03 -0.49 10.66
N ALA A 8 7.72 -1.57 10.31
CA ALA A 8 7.40 -2.37 9.13
C ALA A 8 6.06 -3.13 9.28
N ILE A 9 5.71 -3.60 10.49
CA ILE A 9 4.39 -4.19 10.75
C ILE A 9 3.29 -3.14 10.58
N GLY A 10 3.51 -1.92 11.10
CA GLY A 10 2.60 -0.80 10.94
C GLY A 10 2.33 -0.47 9.47
N SER A 11 3.34 -0.56 8.60
CA SER A 11 3.13 -0.32 7.17
C SER A 11 2.29 -1.41 6.49
N ILE A 12 2.48 -2.69 6.84
CA ILE A 12 1.60 -3.77 6.35
C ILE A 12 0.15 -3.52 6.76
N ALA A 13 -0.08 -3.15 8.02
CA ALA A 13 -1.42 -2.89 8.53
C ALA A 13 -2.11 -1.78 7.71
N LEU A 14 -1.39 -0.68 7.45
CA LEU A 14 -1.93 0.43 6.64
C LEU A 14 -2.18 0.03 5.18
N TYR A 15 -1.34 -0.80 4.56
CA TYR A 15 -1.61 -1.32 3.21
C TYR A 15 -2.81 -2.26 3.17
N THR A 16 -3.00 -3.06 4.22
CA THR A 16 -4.14 -3.96 4.35
C THR A 16 -5.44 -3.16 4.49
N ILE A 17 -5.43 -2.12 5.33
CA ILE A 17 -6.57 -1.20 5.49
C ILE A 17 -6.86 -0.51 4.17
N PHE A 18 -5.85 0.05 3.50
CA PHE A 18 -6.02 0.70 2.21
C PHE A 18 -6.64 -0.23 1.15
N ALA A 19 -6.16 -1.47 1.05
CA ALA A 19 -6.74 -2.47 0.16
C ALA A 19 -8.21 -2.74 0.50
N ALA A 20 -8.54 -2.93 1.78
CA ALA A 20 -9.91 -3.17 2.22
C ALA A 20 -10.83 -1.95 1.95
N GLU A 21 -10.36 -0.73 2.19
CA GLU A 21 -11.08 0.51 1.91
C GLU A 21 -11.40 0.65 0.42
N MET A 22 -10.41 0.40 -0.45
CA MET A 22 -10.59 0.48 -1.90
C MET A 22 -11.57 -0.57 -2.43
N ILE A 23 -11.45 -1.81 -1.96
CA ILE A 23 -12.38 -2.90 -2.33
C ILE A 23 -13.80 -2.57 -1.87
N THR A 24 -13.95 -2.09 -0.63
CA THR A 24 -15.25 -1.74 -0.06
C THR A 24 -15.87 -0.58 -0.83
N LEU A 25 -15.09 0.47 -1.12
CA LEU A 25 -15.52 1.62 -1.91
C LEU A 25 -16.04 1.19 -3.28
N PHE A 26 -15.26 0.38 -4.00
CA PHE A 26 -15.63 -0.09 -5.33
C PHE A 26 -16.87 -0.98 -5.28
N ASN A 27 -16.99 -1.84 -4.27
CA ASN A 27 -18.19 -2.66 -4.08
C ASN A 27 -19.45 -1.80 -3.89
N PHE A 28 -19.35 -0.76 -3.04
CA PHE A 28 -20.44 0.18 -2.84
C PHE A 28 -20.77 0.97 -4.12
N MET A 29 -19.78 1.37 -4.91
CA MET A 29 -19.99 2.08 -6.16
C MET A 29 -20.64 1.21 -7.25
N ILE A 30 -20.34 -0.09 -7.29
CA ILE A 30 -20.99 -1.06 -8.18
C ILE A 30 -22.46 -1.25 -7.81
N GLN A 31 -22.77 -1.35 -6.52
CA GLN A 31 -24.15 -1.57 -6.04
C GLN A 31 -25.00 -0.30 -6.01
N ALA A 32 -24.38 0.88 -5.93
CA ALA A 32 -25.09 2.15 -5.84
C ALA A 32 -25.83 2.49 -7.15
N THR A 33 -27.16 2.40 -7.11
CA THR A 33 -28.05 2.80 -8.22
C THR A 33 -28.15 4.33 -8.34
N GLU A 34 -28.06 5.07 -7.23
CA GLU A 34 -28.09 6.53 -7.21
C GLU A 34 -26.69 7.16 -7.06
N ALA A 35 -26.32 8.03 -8.00
CA ALA A 35 -25.05 8.76 -8.00
C ALA A 35 -24.95 9.85 -6.91
N THR A 36 -26.03 10.12 -6.17
CA THR A 36 -26.12 11.18 -5.16
C THR A 36 -25.26 10.91 -3.92
N PHE A 37 -25.05 9.64 -3.57
CA PHE A 37 -24.24 9.25 -2.39
C PHE A 37 -22.73 9.44 -2.61
N PHE A 38 -22.26 9.32 -3.85
CA PHE A 38 -20.87 9.55 -4.27
C PHE A 38 -20.78 10.79 -5.16
N ARG A 39 -21.23 11.94 -4.65
CA ARG A 39 -21.16 13.23 -5.37
C ARG A 39 -19.73 13.59 -5.81
N ASP A 40 -18.71 13.07 -5.12
CA ASP A 40 -17.30 13.18 -5.50
C ASP A 40 -16.52 11.89 -5.14
N PRO A 41 -16.44 10.92 -6.06
CA PRO A 41 -15.70 9.67 -5.83
C PRO A 41 -14.18 9.90 -5.81
N ALA A 42 -13.68 10.95 -6.47
CA ALA A 42 -12.25 11.29 -6.45
C ALA A 42 -11.80 11.74 -5.05
N ALA A 43 -12.59 12.57 -4.38
CA ALA A 43 -12.28 13.01 -3.02
C ALA A 43 -12.18 11.84 -2.03
N LYS A 44 -13.02 10.81 -2.17
CA LYS A 44 -12.99 9.61 -1.31
C LYS A 44 -11.73 8.77 -1.53
N VAL A 45 -11.35 8.56 -2.78
CA VAL A 45 -10.10 7.85 -3.11
C VAL A 45 -8.88 8.60 -2.55
N LEU A 46 -8.82 9.93 -2.74
CA LEU A 46 -7.73 10.75 -2.21
C LEU A 46 -7.68 10.73 -0.67
N GLN A 47 -8.83 10.67 -0.01
CA GLN A 47 -8.92 10.54 1.44
C GLN A 47 -8.31 9.21 1.92
N PHE A 48 -8.64 8.08 1.29
CA PHE A 48 -8.07 6.77 1.65
C PHE A 48 -6.57 6.69 1.36
N ILE A 49 -6.12 7.30 0.26
CA ILE A 49 -4.68 7.45 0.00
C ILE A 49 -4.00 8.19 1.15
N SER A 50 -4.61 9.27 1.63
CA SER A 50 -4.03 10.13 2.67
C SER A 50 -4.00 9.48 4.05
N ILE A 51 -5.05 8.72 4.42
CA ILE A 51 -5.18 8.08 5.75
C ILE A 51 -4.37 6.78 5.84
N SER A 52 -4.26 6.05 4.72
CA SER A 52 -3.73 4.68 4.74
C SER A 52 -2.47 4.54 3.87
N ALA A 53 -2.58 4.77 2.56
CA ALA A 53 -1.48 4.45 1.64
C ALA A 53 -0.23 5.33 1.84
N ALA A 54 -0.41 6.64 1.96
CA ALA A 54 0.66 7.61 2.16
C ALA A 54 1.44 7.37 3.46
N PRO A 55 0.81 7.26 4.65
CA PRO A 55 1.55 6.92 5.87
C PRO A 55 2.16 5.52 5.79
N GLY A 56 1.52 4.54 5.14
CA GLY A 56 2.09 3.22 4.89
C GLY A 56 3.41 3.28 4.13
N LEU A 57 3.48 4.08 3.06
CA LEU A 57 4.71 4.32 2.28
C LEU A 57 5.82 4.97 3.11
N VAL A 58 5.48 5.96 3.94
CA VAL A 58 6.45 6.62 4.83
C VAL A 58 7.03 5.63 5.85
N LEU A 59 6.19 4.78 6.46
CA LEU A 59 6.64 3.75 7.40
C LEU A 59 7.50 2.68 6.73
N THR A 60 7.14 2.25 5.52
CA THR A 60 7.96 1.33 4.72
C THR A 60 9.32 1.93 4.37
N GLY A 61 9.36 3.19 3.92
CA GLY A 61 10.60 3.90 3.64
C GLY A 61 11.48 4.06 4.87
N THR A 62 10.87 4.43 6.01
CA THR A 62 11.57 4.61 7.29
C THR A 62 12.13 3.29 7.81
N SER A 63 11.34 2.22 7.80
CA SER A 63 11.80 0.89 8.23
C SER A 63 12.94 0.37 7.34
N PHE A 64 12.89 0.60 6.02
CA PHE A 64 14.00 0.30 5.12
C PHE A 64 15.26 1.12 5.44
N MET A 65 15.13 2.45 5.65
CA MET A 65 16.26 3.33 5.96
C MET A 65 16.96 3.00 7.28
N LEU A 66 16.21 2.48 8.26
CA LEU A 66 16.76 1.99 9.52
C LEU A 66 17.40 0.60 9.34
N ALA A 67 16.71 -0.31 8.66
CA ALA A 67 17.17 -1.68 8.48
C ALA A 67 18.38 -1.80 7.54
N ARG A 68 18.56 -0.89 6.57
CA ARG A 68 19.72 -0.91 5.64
C ARG A 68 21.07 -0.73 6.33
N LYS A 69 21.10 -0.10 7.52
CA LYS A 69 22.35 0.10 8.28
C LYS A 69 22.84 -1.18 8.96
N PHE A 70 21.91 -2.06 9.35
CA PHE A 70 22.21 -3.24 10.15
C PHE A 70 21.97 -4.57 9.42
N GLY A 71 21.24 -4.56 8.31
CA GLY A 71 20.87 -5.74 7.52
C GLY A 71 19.91 -6.67 8.28
N SER A 72 18.62 -6.67 7.93
CA SER A 72 17.63 -7.55 8.58
C SER A 72 16.77 -8.30 7.56
N LYS A 73 16.95 -9.63 7.53
CA LYS A 73 16.13 -10.54 6.72
C LYS A 73 14.65 -10.50 7.12
N GLN A 74 14.37 -10.36 8.42
CA GLN A 74 13.00 -10.31 8.95
C GLN A 74 12.28 -9.01 8.54
N VAL A 75 12.95 -7.86 8.58
CA VAL A 75 12.34 -6.59 8.14
C VAL A 75 12.16 -6.60 6.63
N GLY A 76 13.14 -7.13 5.88
CA GLY A 76 13.03 -7.31 4.43
C GLY A 76 11.81 -8.17 4.02
N SER A 77 11.55 -9.29 4.71
CA SER A 77 10.39 -10.12 4.41
C SER A 77 9.07 -9.41 4.71
N ILE A 78 8.99 -8.66 5.82
CA ILE A 78 7.79 -7.89 6.18
C ILE A 78 7.50 -6.82 5.11
N ILE A 79 8.52 -6.09 4.66
CA ILE A 79 8.36 -5.10 3.58
C ILE A 79 7.86 -5.74 2.28
N ILE A 80 8.39 -6.91 1.90
CA ILE A 80 7.93 -7.65 0.71
C ILE A 80 6.47 -8.06 0.87
N VAL A 81 6.08 -8.62 2.04
CA VAL A 81 4.69 -9.01 2.32
C VAL A 81 3.76 -7.80 2.19
N GLY A 82 4.16 -6.62 2.71
CA GLY A 82 3.39 -5.39 2.53
C GLY A 82 3.20 -5.01 1.06
N GLY A 83 4.25 -5.14 0.24
CA GLY A 83 4.16 -4.94 -1.20
C GLY A 83 3.22 -5.93 -1.89
N ILE A 84 3.24 -7.21 -1.50
CA ILE A 84 2.33 -8.23 -2.03
C ILE A 84 0.88 -7.91 -1.66
N VAL A 85 0.61 -7.54 -0.41
CA VAL A 85 -0.75 -7.17 0.05
C VAL A 85 -1.28 -5.99 -0.76
N LEU A 86 -0.45 -4.95 -0.96
CA LEU A 86 -0.82 -3.80 -1.78
C LEU A 86 -1.10 -4.23 -3.24
N LEU A 87 -0.23 -5.06 -3.83
CA LEU A 87 -0.41 -5.55 -5.20
C LEU A 87 -1.72 -6.33 -5.36
N VAL A 88 -1.98 -7.31 -4.50
CA VAL A 88 -3.20 -8.14 -4.58
C VAL A 88 -4.46 -7.29 -4.36
N GLY A 89 -4.44 -6.37 -3.39
CA GLY A 89 -5.56 -5.46 -3.14
C GLY A 89 -5.90 -4.58 -4.33
N MET A 90 -4.88 -4.02 -4.99
CA MET A 90 -5.07 -3.18 -6.18
C MET A 90 -5.44 -4.00 -7.42
N LEU A 91 -4.91 -5.22 -7.57
CA LEU A 91 -5.34 -6.14 -8.64
C LEU A 91 -6.82 -6.45 -8.51
N TYR A 92 -7.31 -6.78 -7.31
CA TYR A 92 -8.74 -7.03 -7.11
C TYR A 92 -9.58 -5.80 -7.42
N THR A 93 -9.13 -4.62 -6.95
CA THR A 93 -9.79 -3.34 -7.25
C THR A 93 -9.81 -3.04 -8.75
N SER A 94 -8.76 -3.40 -9.51
CA SER A 94 -8.73 -3.21 -10.97
C SER A 94 -9.74 -4.09 -11.71
N ILE A 95 -9.98 -5.32 -11.23
CA ILE A 95 -11.03 -6.19 -11.78
C ILE A 95 -12.42 -5.58 -11.49
N MET A 96 -12.60 -4.98 -10.32
CA MET A 96 -13.85 -4.29 -9.97
C MET A 96 -14.05 -2.98 -10.76
N LEU A 97 -12.97 -2.31 -11.17
CA LEU A 97 -13.02 -1.11 -12.01
C LEU A 97 -13.73 -1.39 -13.35
N GLU A 98 -13.51 -2.57 -13.93
CA GLU A 98 -14.16 -2.94 -15.19
C GLU A 98 -15.68 -3.05 -15.07
N GLN A 99 -16.17 -3.36 -13.87
CA GLN A 99 -17.60 -3.49 -13.54
C GLN A 99 -18.26 -2.15 -13.17
N LEU A 100 -17.48 -1.08 -12.98
CA LEU A 100 -18.00 0.23 -12.64
C LEU A 100 -18.73 0.88 -13.82
N ASP A 101 -19.90 1.45 -13.53
CA ASP A 101 -20.63 2.32 -14.43
C ASP A 101 -19.80 3.58 -14.76
N SER A 102 -19.86 4.01 -16.03
CA SER A 102 -19.17 5.17 -16.58
C SER A 102 -19.32 6.46 -15.75
N LYS A 103 -20.46 6.64 -15.07
CA LYS A 103 -20.75 7.80 -14.23
C LYS A 103 -19.81 7.97 -13.04
N PHE A 104 -19.13 6.90 -12.64
CA PHE A 104 -18.20 6.88 -11.52
C PHE A 104 -16.72 6.79 -11.95
N ARG A 105 -16.45 6.64 -13.26
CA ARG A 105 -15.10 6.61 -13.84
C ARG A 105 -14.57 8.03 -13.99
N VAL A 106 -14.09 8.56 -12.88
CA VAL A 106 -13.27 9.77 -12.86
C VAL A 106 -11.80 9.38 -12.91
N PHE A 107 -10.95 10.23 -13.50
CA PHE A 107 -9.52 9.98 -13.69
C PHE A 107 -8.83 9.44 -12.42
N THR A 108 -9.14 10.00 -11.24
CA THR A 108 -8.58 9.57 -9.95
C THR A 108 -8.93 8.12 -9.61
N VAL A 109 -10.16 7.69 -9.90
CA VAL A 109 -10.63 6.31 -9.63
C VAL A 109 -9.95 5.33 -10.59
N ASP A 110 -9.83 5.71 -11.87
CA ASP A 110 -9.22 4.87 -12.91
C ASP A 110 -7.70 4.71 -12.73
N ILE A 111 -7.01 5.79 -12.32
CA ILE A 111 -5.54 5.78 -12.19
C ILE A 111 -5.04 5.16 -10.88
N THR A 112 -5.88 5.13 -9.84
CA THR A 112 -5.43 4.70 -8.50
C THR A 112 -5.00 3.22 -8.46
N PRO A 113 -5.79 2.24 -8.93
CA PRO A 113 -5.35 0.85 -8.95
C PRO A 113 -4.02 0.62 -9.70
N PRO A 114 -3.83 1.09 -10.96
CA PRO A 114 -2.56 0.90 -11.66
C PRO A 114 -1.40 1.65 -11.01
N LEU A 115 -1.63 2.83 -10.44
CA LEU A 115 -0.60 3.59 -9.73
C LEU A 115 -0.06 2.79 -8.53
N PHE A 116 -0.93 2.27 -7.67
CA PHE A 116 -0.48 1.52 -6.49
C PHE A 116 0.03 0.12 -6.81
N MET A 117 -0.41 -0.49 -7.91
CA MET A 117 0.27 -1.66 -8.48
C MET A 117 1.71 -1.32 -8.87
N ALA A 118 1.94 -0.22 -9.58
CA ALA A 118 3.28 0.22 -9.96
C ALA A 118 4.15 0.55 -8.73
N VAL A 119 3.58 1.14 -7.67
CA VAL A 119 4.27 1.44 -6.40
C VAL A 119 4.62 0.18 -5.61
N SER A 120 3.85 -0.91 -5.73
CA SER A 120 4.16 -2.17 -5.05
C SER A 120 5.48 -2.81 -5.51
N VAL A 121 5.85 -2.64 -6.77
CA VAL A 121 7.07 -3.19 -7.38
C VAL A 121 8.35 -2.66 -6.70
N PRO A 122 8.59 -1.34 -6.59
CA PRO A 122 9.76 -0.83 -5.90
C PRO A 122 9.76 -1.20 -4.41
N ILE A 123 8.60 -1.28 -3.74
CA ILE A 123 8.53 -1.75 -2.34
C ILE A 123 9.13 -3.16 -2.22
N MET A 124 8.71 -4.07 -3.08
CA MET A 124 9.24 -5.44 -3.10
C MET A 124 10.73 -5.48 -3.43
N ILE A 125 11.20 -4.66 -4.38
CA ILE A 125 12.63 -4.54 -4.73
C ILE A 125 13.46 -4.05 -3.54
N PHE A 126 12.99 -3.03 -2.81
CA PHE A 126 13.67 -2.54 -1.62
C PHE A 126 13.69 -3.57 -0.49
N GLY A 127 12.59 -4.29 -0.28
CA GLY A 127 12.53 -5.43 0.63
C GLY A 127 13.52 -6.53 0.26
N ALA A 128 13.62 -6.89 -1.03
CA ALA A 128 14.58 -7.87 -1.54
C ALA A 128 16.04 -7.42 -1.35
N ARG A 129 16.31 -6.11 -1.51
CA ARG A 129 17.66 -5.55 -1.35
C ARG A 129 18.18 -5.69 0.09
N LEU A 130 17.31 -5.67 1.10
CA LEU A 130 17.69 -5.89 2.50
C LEU A 130 18.29 -7.27 2.77
N PHE A 131 17.96 -8.30 1.97
CA PHE A 131 18.55 -9.63 2.11
C PHE A 131 20.01 -9.68 1.66
N LYS A 132 20.41 -8.82 0.72
CA LYS A 132 21.79 -8.76 0.19
C LYS A 132 22.74 -7.95 1.09
N ILE A 133 22.23 -7.20 2.07
CA ILE A 133 23.04 -6.34 2.94
C ILE A 133 23.67 -7.20 4.05
N LYS A 134 25.01 -7.25 4.09
CA LYS A 134 25.76 -7.94 5.16
C LYS A 134 25.48 -7.27 6.51
N LYS A 135 25.17 -8.09 7.52
CA LYS A 135 24.96 -7.62 8.90
C LYS A 135 26.22 -6.93 9.41
N ARG A 136 26.16 -5.64 9.69
CA ARG A 136 27.22 -4.94 10.44
C ARG A 136 26.87 -5.01 11.93
N PRO A 137 27.79 -5.46 12.80
CA PRO A 137 27.54 -5.46 14.24
C PRO A 137 27.29 -4.03 14.72
N LYS A 138 26.28 -3.85 15.58
CA LYS A 138 26.08 -2.59 16.29
C LYS A 138 27.32 -2.37 17.17
N LYS A 139 28.23 -1.48 16.76
CA LYS A 139 29.16 -0.90 17.73
C LYS A 139 28.31 -0.08 18.67
N TYR A 140 28.11 -0.60 19.87
CA TYR A 140 27.68 0.17 21.03
C TYR A 140 28.74 1.25 21.22
N PHE A 141 28.37 2.49 20.94
CA PHE A 141 29.06 3.65 21.50
C PHE A 141 28.38 3.96 22.83
#